data_AF-A0A974WXN9-F1
#
_entry.id   AF-A0A974WXN9-F1
#
_cell.length_a   1.000
_cell.length_b   1.000
_cell.length_c   1.000
_cell.angle_alpha   90.00
_cell.angle_beta   90.00
_cell.angle_gamma   90.00
#
_symmetry.space_group_name_H-M   'P 1'
#
loop_
_entity.id
_entity.type
_entity.pdbx_description
1 polymer ?
#
loop_
_entity_poly.entity_id
_entity_poly.type
_entity_poly.pdbx_seq_one_letter_code
_entity_poly.pdbx_strand_id
1 'polypeptide(L)'
;MKSAWELALEKTGGAIEELSQEKKDKIAEIDSICKSKLAEIEITYDSKLKNAGSLEELEQLKQDMAVEKASVKSKAERDKETVRSS
;
A
#
# COMPACT_ATOMS: atom_id res chain seq x y z
N MET A 1 5.14 -30.95 0.73
CA MET A 1 4.33 -29.75 0.41
C MET A 1 5.27 -28.81 -0.33
N LYS A 2 5.03 -28.50 -1.61
CA LYS A 2 5.91 -27.58 -2.37
C LYS A 2 5.74 -26.17 -1.81
N SER A 3 6.82 -25.39 -1.77
CA SER A 3 6.76 -23.98 -1.37
C SER A 3 6.05 -23.13 -2.44
N ALA A 4 5.49 -21.99 -2.03
CA ALA A 4 4.85 -21.06 -2.98
C ALA A 4 5.81 -20.58 -4.09
N TRP A 5 7.11 -20.51 -3.77
CA TRP A 5 8.16 -20.14 -4.72
C TRP A 5 8.41 -21.22 -5.77
N GLU A 6 8.54 -22.49 -5.36
CA GLU A 6 8.70 -23.63 -6.29
C GLU A 6 7.49 -23.78 -7.21
N LEU A 7 6.27 -23.55 -6.70
CA LEU A 7 5.05 -23.60 -7.50
C LEU A 7 5.00 -22.46 -8.53
N ALA A 8 5.48 -21.27 -8.18
CA ALA A 8 5.53 -20.12 -9.08
C ALA A 8 6.57 -20.32 -10.20
N LEU A 9 7.71 -20.94 -9.90
CA LEU A 9 8.73 -21.31 -10.88
C LEU A 9 8.26 -22.38 -11.87
N GLU A 10 7.55 -23.41 -11.39
CA GLU A 10 6.94 -24.42 -12.27
C GLU A 10 5.93 -23.78 -13.24
N LYS A 11 5.10 -22.83 -12.76
CA LYS A 11 4.12 -22.12 -13.59
C LYS A 11 4.75 -21.18 -14.63
N THR A 12 5.89 -20.59 -14.31
CA THR A 12 6.62 -19.67 -15.21
C THR A 12 7.64 -20.38 -16.09
N GLY A 13 7.73 -21.72 -16.03
CA GLY A 13 8.70 -22.49 -16.81
C GLY A 13 10.16 -22.25 -16.40
N GLY A 14 10.39 -21.79 -15.16
CA GLY A 14 11.72 -21.45 -14.65
C GLY A 14 12.22 -20.04 -15.01
N ALA A 15 11.43 -19.25 -15.74
CA ALA A 15 11.80 -17.88 -16.09
C ALA A 15 11.32 -16.90 -15.01
N ILE A 16 12.26 -16.28 -14.31
CA ILE A 16 11.98 -15.13 -13.45
C ILE A 16 12.19 -13.89 -14.33
N GLU A 17 11.10 -13.24 -14.73
CA GLU A 17 11.21 -11.91 -15.35
C GLU A 17 11.66 -10.91 -14.27
N GLU A 18 12.95 -10.61 -14.25
CA GLU A 18 13.47 -9.54 -13.41
C GLU A 18 12.97 -8.19 -13.95
N LEU A 19 12.37 -7.40 -13.06
CA LEU A 19 12.01 -6.03 -13.39
C LEU A 19 13.27 -5.23 -13.75
N SER A 20 13.19 -4.45 -14.83
CA SER A 20 14.25 -3.50 -15.19
C SER A 20 14.49 -2.51 -14.05
N GLN A 21 15.70 -1.95 -13.99
CA GLN A 21 16.05 -0.98 -12.96
C GLN A 21 15.08 0.22 -12.96
N GLU A 22 14.69 0.69 -14.15
CA GLU A 22 13.72 1.77 -14.30
C GLU A 22 12.34 1.44 -13.68
N LYS A 23 11.85 0.20 -13.85
CA LYS A 23 10.60 -0.25 -13.22
C LYS A 23 10.73 -0.30 -11.70
N LYS A 24 11.87 -0.78 -11.19
CA LYS A 24 12.16 -0.82 -9.75
C LYS A 24 12.17 0.58 -9.16
N ASP A 25 12.81 1.54 -9.83
CA ASP A 25 12.89 2.94 -9.36
C ASP A 25 11.50 3.60 -9.33
N LYS A 26 10.68 3.40 -10.37
CA LYS A 26 9.28 3.87 -10.40
C LYS A 26 8.43 3.27 -9.28
N ILE A 27 8.58 1.98 -9.01
CA ILE A 27 7.88 1.32 -7.89
C ILE A 27 8.31 1.90 -6.54
N ALA A 28 9.62 2.15 -6.36
CA ALA A 28 10.14 2.76 -5.14
C ALA A 28 9.62 4.20 -4.93
N GLU A 29 9.49 4.97 -6.00
CA GLU A 29 8.87 6.30 -5.96
C GLU A 29 7.40 6.23 -5.52
N ILE A 30 6.61 5.30 -6.11
CA ILE A 30 5.22 5.08 -5.71
C ILE A 30 5.12 4.72 -4.23
N ASP A 31 5.99 3.85 -3.73
CA ASP A 31 6.02 3.48 -2.32
C ASP A 31 6.39 4.66 -1.41
N SER A 32 7.31 5.53 -1.85
CA SER A 32 7.66 6.76 -1.13
C SER A 32 6.46 7.71 -1.01
N ILE A 33 5.76 7.95 -2.13
CA ILE A 33 4.55 8.78 -2.17
C ILE A 33 3.45 8.19 -1.28
N CYS A 34 3.26 6.87 -1.33
CA CYS A 34 2.29 6.16 -0.50
C CYS A 34 2.59 6.37 0.99
N LYS A 35 3.86 6.21 1.41
CA LYS A 35 4.29 6.44 2.79
C LYS A 35 4.04 7.87 3.24
N SER A 36 4.39 8.86 2.42
CA SER A 36 4.15 10.27 2.73
C SER A 36 2.68 10.57 2.94
N LYS A 37 1.79 10.05 2.09
CA LYS A 37 0.33 10.21 2.24
C LYS A 37 -0.21 9.52 3.49
N LEU A 38 0.30 8.34 3.83
CA LEU A 38 -0.09 7.65 5.06
C LEU A 38 0.31 8.45 6.30
N ALA A 39 1.50 9.06 6.30
CA ALA A 39 1.96 9.93 7.38
C ALA A 39 1.11 11.20 7.50
N GLU A 40 0.73 11.81 6.38
CA GLU A 40 -0.18 12.97 6.37
C GLU A 40 -1.55 12.64 6.96
N ILE A 41 -2.12 11.48 6.61
CA ILE A 41 -3.36 10.96 7.20
C ILE A 41 -3.16 10.76 8.72
N GLU A 42 -2.05 10.16 9.13
CA GLU A 42 -1.77 9.96 10.56
C GLU A 42 -1.72 11.25 11.35
N ILE A 43 -1.00 12.25 10.86
CA ILE A 43 -0.91 13.57 11.50
C ILE A 43 -2.28 14.24 11.57
N THR A 44 -3.04 14.18 10.47
CA THR A 44 -4.36 14.81 10.38
C THR A 44 -5.33 14.18 11.39
N TYR A 45 -5.40 12.86 11.45
CA TYR A 45 -6.33 12.16 12.35
C TYR A 45 -5.85 12.16 13.81
N ASP A 46 -4.55 12.23 14.08
CA ASP A 46 -4.04 12.36 15.46
C ASP A 46 -4.63 13.59 16.16
N SER A 47 -4.70 14.72 15.45
CA SER A 47 -5.34 15.93 15.97
C SER A 47 -6.84 15.76 16.23
N LYS A 48 -7.56 15.06 15.34
CA LYS A 48 -9.01 14.82 15.48
C LYS A 48 -9.31 13.86 16.63
N LEU A 49 -8.53 12.78 16.74
CA LEU A 49 -8.69 11.76 17.79
C LEU A 49 -8.45 12.33 19.19
N LYS A 50 -7.51 13.27 19.35
CA LYS A 50 -7.26 13.96 20.62
C LYS A 50 -8.39 14.87 21.05
N ASN A 51 -9.14 15.42 20.09
CA ASN A 51 -10.24 16.35 20.34
C ASN A 51 -11.62 15.67 20.36
N ALA A 52 -11.68 14.34 20.18
CA ALA A 52 -12.94 13.61 20.18
C ALA A 52 -13.63 13.73 21.56
N GLY A 53 -14.89 14.14 21.56
CA GLY A 53 -15.66 14.39 22.78
C GLY A 53 -16.40 13.17 23.31
N SER A 54 -16.46 12.08 22.53
CA SER A 54 -17.15 10.85 22.88
C SER A 54 -16.44 9.61 22.35
N LEU A 55 -16.75 8.45 22.94
CA LEU A 55 -16.21 7.17 22.48
C LEU A 55 -16.69 6.83 21.05
N GLU A 56 -17.94 7.17 20.74
CA GLU A 56 -18.56 6.92 19.43
C GLU A 56 -17.90 7.75 18.32
N GLU A 57 -17.63 9.03 18.59
CA GLU A 57 -16.86 9.89 17.68
C GLU A 57 -15.43 9.37 17.47
N LEU A 58 -14.79 8.88 18.54
CA LEU A 58 -13.45 8.32 18.48
C LEU A 58 -13.41 7.05 17.62
N GLU A 59 -14.39 6.16 17.76
CA GLU A 59 -14.52 4.96 16.93
C GLU A 59 -14.79 5.31 15.47
N GLN A 60 -15.67 6.27 15.20
CA GLN A 60 -15.94 6.74 13.84
C GLN A 60 -14.67 7.29 13.18
N LEU A 61 -13.94 8.17 13.88
CA LEU A 61 -12.68 8.73 13.38
C LEU A 61 -11.62 7.66 13.09
N LYS A 62 -11.56 6.59 13.90
CA LYS A 62 -10.66 5.45 13.63
C LYS A 62 -11.09 4.66 12.40
N GLN A 63 -12.38 4.44 12.20
CA GLN A 63 -12.89 3.76 11.01
C GLN A 63 -12.61 4.58 9.75
N ASP A 64 -12.88 5.88 9.79
CA ASP A 64 -12.63 6.80 8.68
C ASP A 64 -11.14 6.82 8.30
N MET A 65 -10.27 6.93 9.30
CA MET A 65 -8.81 6.84 9.12
C MET A 65 -8.40 5.53 8.45
N ALA A 66 -8.98 4.41 8.87
CA ALA A 66 -8.66 3.09 8.31
C ALA A 66 -9.09 2.96 6.85
N VAL A 67 -10.28 3.45 6.50
CA VAL A 67 -10.79 3.49 5.12
C VAL A 67 -9.90 4.35 4.23
N GLU A 68 -9.49 5.52 4.72
CA GLU A 68 -8.65 6.43 3.96
C GLU A 68 -7.25 5.84 3.70
N LYS A 69 -6.62 5.25 4.73
CA LYS A 69 -5.36 4.52 4.58
C LYS A 69 -5.49 3.36 3.59
N ALA A 70 -6.60 2.61 3.64
CA ALA A 70 -6.85 1.51 2.72
C ALA A 70 -6.98 1.98 1.27
N SER A 71 -7.65 3.12 1.04
CA SER A 71 -7.76 3.74 -0.28
C SER A 71 -6.39 4.13 -0.86
N VAL A 72 -5.54 4.78 -0.05
CA VAL A 72 -4.16 5.15 -0.46
C VAL A 72 -3.34 3.93 -0.82
N LYS A 73 -3.37 2.89 0.03
CA LYS A 73 -2.64 1.63 -0.24
C LYS A 73 -3.16 0.95 -1.51
N SER A 74 -4.49 0.86 -1.67
CA SER A 74 -5.10 0.25 -2.85
C SER A 74 -4.71 0.98 -4.14
N LYS A 75 -4.65 2.32 -4.11
CA LYS A 75 -4.17 3.11 -5.24
C LYS A 75 -2.70 2.81 -5.55
N ALA A 76 -1.82 2.83 -4.54
CA ALA A 76 -0.41 2.53 -4.73
C ALA A 76 -0.18 1.12 -5.30
N GLU A 77 -0.95 0.12 -4.88
CA GLU A 77 -0.86 -1.24 -5.45
C GLU A 77 -1.29 -1.27 -6.93
N ARG A 78 -2.37 -0.57 -7.31
CA ARG A 78 -2.78 -0.48 -8.72
C ARG A 78 -1.73 0.22 -9.59
N ASP A 79 -1.14 1.28 -9.07
CA ASP A 79 -0.09 2.04 -9.77
C ASP A 79 1.16 1.15 -9.96
N LYS A 80 1.58 0.42 -8.92
CA LYS A 80 2.68 -0.55 -9.02
C LYS A 80 2.39 -1.68 -10.00
N GLU A 81 1.17 -2.19 -10.02
CA GLU A 81 0.76 -3.24 -10.96
C GLU A 81 0.82 -2.77 -12.42
N THR A 82 0.44 -1.51 -12.66
CA THR A 82 0.56 -0.88 -13.98
C THR A 82 2.02 -0.82 -14.42
N VAL A 83 2.95 -0.45 -13.53
CA VAL A 83 4.40 -0.41 -13.82
C VAL A 83 4.98 -1.81 -14.07
N ARG A 84 4.49 -2.83 -13.35
CA ARG A 84 4.92 -4.22 -13.58
C ARG A 84 4.50 -4.71 -14.97
N SER A 85 3.25 -4.43 -15.32
CA SER A 85 2.59 -4.87 -16.56
C SER A 85 2.98 -4.05 -17.81
N SER A 86 3.58 -2.87 -17.65
CA SER A 86 4.01 -1.98 -18.75
C SER A 86 5.29 -2.41 -19.45
#